data_AF-A0A8D0F8W4-F1
#
_entry.id   AF-A0A8D0F8W4-F1
#
_cell.length_a   1.000
_cell.length_b   1.000
_cell.length_c   1.000
_cell.angle_alpha   90.00
_cell.angle_beta   90.00
_cell.angle_gamma   90.00
#
_symmetry.space_group_name_H-M   'P 1'
#
loop_
_entity.id
_entity.type
_entity.pdbx_description
1 polymer ?
#
loop_
_entity_poly.entity_id
_entity_poly.type
_entity_poly.pdbx_seq_one_letter_code
_entity_poly.pdbx_strand_id
1 'polypeptide(L)' 'MAQEGRAQYEPVAEIGVGAYGTVYKARDRQSGKFVALKNVRVQTTENGLPLSTVREVALLKRLEHFDHPNIVR' A
#
# COMPACT_ATOMS: atom_id res chain seq x y z
N MET A 1 -2.15 -18.11 1.51
CA MET A 1 -1.50 -17.30 2.55
C MET A 1 -1.71 -15.80 2.28
N ALA A 2 -2.94 -15.30 2.40
CA ALA A 2 -3.26 -13.87 2.18
C ALA A 2 -4.14 -13.36 3.33
N GLN A 3 -3.60 -13.28 4.55
CA GLN A 3 -4.37 -12.81 5.72
C GLN A 3 -3.59 -11.90 6.69
N GLU A 4 -2.27 -11.75 6.59
CA GLU A 4 -1.50 -11.04 7.62
C GLU A 4 -1.72 -9.52 7.65
N GLY A 5 -2.01 -8.88 6.52
CA GLY A 5 -2.23 -7.41 6.48
C GLY A 5 -3.51 -6.92 7.16
N ARG A 6 -4.53 -7.77 7.34
CA ARG A 6 -5.81 -7.39 7.98
C ARG A 6 -5.75 -7.37 9.51
N ALA A 7 -4.75 -8.00 10.12
CA ALA A 7 -4.68 -8.07 11.58
C ALA A 7 -4.27 -6.72 12.19
N GLN A 8 -3.39 -5.97 11.52
CA GLN A 8 -2.87 -4.69 11.99
C GLN A 8 -3.72 -3.49 11.57
N TYR A 9 -4.29 -3.51 10.36
CA TYR A 9 -5.07 -2.38 9.83
C TYR A 9 -6.54 -2.75 9.65
N GLU A 10 -7.41 -1.92 10.20
CA GLU A 10 -8.86 -2.07 10.12
C GLU A 10 -9.43 -1.13 9.04
N PRO A 11 -9.92 -1.66 7.90
CA PRO A 11 -10.54 -0.83 6.87
C PRO A 11 -11.82 -0.16 7.41
N VAL A 12 -11.97 1.13 7.13
CA VAL A 12 -13.12 1.94 7.57
C VAL A 12 -14.02 2.28 6.39
N ALA A 13 -13.43 2.74 5.28
CA ALA A 13 -14.16 3.12 4.09
C ALA A 13 -13.28 3.00 2.84
N GLU A 14 -13.89 2.72 1.70
CA GLU A 14 -13.27 2.94 0.40
C GLU A 14 -13.22 4.45 0.12
N ILE A 15 -12.07 4.97 -0.30
CA ILE A 15 -11.86 6.41 -0.56
C ILE A 15 -11.44 6.72 -1.98
N GLY A 16 -11.20 5.71 -2.82
CA GLY A 16 -10.93 5.93 -4.23
C GLY A 16 -10.58 4.67 -5.02
N VAL A 17 -10.78 4.75 -6.33
CA VAL A 17 -10.40 3.71 -7.29
C VAL A 17 -9.49 4.34 -8.34
N GLY A 18 -8.33 3.75 -8.56
CA GLY A 18 -7.39 4.14 -9.60
C GLY A 18 -7.08 3.01 -10.56
N ALA A 19 -6.30 3.30 -11.60
CA ALA A 19 -5.92 2.33 -12.62
C ALA A 19 -5.28 1.06 -12.04
N TYR A 20 -4.52 1.20 -10.95
CA TYR A 20 -3.77 0.10 -10.32
C TYR A 20 -4.50 -0.55 -9.14
N GLY A 21 -5.71 -0.13 -8.80
CA GLY A 21 -6.50 -0.74 -7.72
C GLY A 21 -7.24 0.25 -6.83
N THR A 22 -7.68 -0.23 -5.68
CA THR A 22 -8.60 0.46 -4.77
C THR A 22 -7.86 0.97 -3.54
N VAL A 23 -8.20 2.18 -3.08
CA VAL A 23 -7.65 2.80 -1.87
C VAL A 23 -8.72 2.82 -0.79
N TYR A 24 -8.38 2.33 0.39
CA TYR A 24 -9.23 2.36 1.57
C TYR A 24 -8.62 3.28 2.63
N LYS A 25 -9.45 4.05 3.32
CA LYS A 25 -9.10 4.61 4.63
C LYS A 25 -9.16 3.47 5.63
N ALA A 26 -8.12 3.29 6.41
CA ALA A 26 -8.05 2.29 7.46
C ALA A 26 -7.53 2.91 8.76
N ARG A 27 -7.81 2.26 9.88
CA ARG A 27 -7.23 2.58 11.18
C ARG A 27 -6.11 1.59 11.48
N ASP A 28 -4.92 2.09 11.76
CA ASP A 28 -3.86 1.28 12.37
C ASP A 28 -4.24 0.96 13.80
N ARG A 29 -4.36 -0.33 14.13
CA ARG A 29 -4.76 -0.81 15.45
C ARG A 29 -3.70 -0.55 16.53
N GLN A 30 -2.43 -0.40 16.15
CA GLN A 30 -1.36 -0.12 17.11
C GLN A 30 -1.28 1.37 17.45
N SER A 31 -1.17 2.24 16.45
CA SER A 31 -1.05 3.69 16.69
C SER A 31 -2.39 4.40 16.85
N GLY A 32 -3.50 3.78 16.44
CA GLY A 32 -4.83 4.38 16.41
C GLY A 32 -5.05 5.39 15.28
N LYS A 33 -4.00 5.69 14.48
CA LYS A 33 -4.03 6.70 13.41
C LYS A 33 -4.76 6.18 12.17
N PHE A 34 -5.31 7.11 11.39
CA PHE A 34 -5.83 6.79 10.07
C PHE A 34 -4.70 6.73 9.04
N VAL A 35 -4.75 5.71 8.18
CA VAL A 35 -3.81 5.46 7.08
C VAL A 35 -4.57 5.18 5.79
N ALA A 36 -3.88 5.30 4.66
CA ALA A 36 -4.40 4.87 3.36
C ALA A 36 -3.85 3.49 3.00
N LEU A 37 -4.73 2.51 2.78
CA LEU A 37 -4.37 1.18 2.28
C LEU A 37 -4.69 1.10 0.80
N LYS A 38 -3.65 1.06 -0.04
CA LYS A 38 -3.79 0.83 -1.48
C LYS A 38 -3.68 -0.66 -1.79
N ASN A 39 -4.79 -1.27 -2.15
CA ASN A 39 -4.82 -2.64 -2.64
C ASN A 39 -4.47 -2.66 -4.13
N VAL A 40 -3.23 -3.02 -4.45
CA VAL A 40 -2.71 -3.00 -5.82
C VAL A 40 -3.03 -4.31 -6.53
N ARG A 41 -3.62 -4.22 -7.71
CA ARG A 41 -3.89 -5.37 -8.57
C ARG A 41 -2.64 -5.69 -9.40
N VAL A 42 -1.77 -6.53 -8.86
CA VAL A 42 -0.57 -6.99 -9.57
C VAL A 42 -0.88 -8.35 -10.19
N GLN A 43 -0.70 -8.46 -11.52
CA GLN A 43 -0.76 -9.76 -12.18
C GLN A 43 0.55 -10.51 -11.89
N THR A 44 0.47 -11.53 -11.05
CA THR A 44 1.57 -12.45 -10.79
C THR A 44 1.68 -13.42 -11.97
N THR A 45 2.88 -13.59 -12.49
CA THR A 45 3.18 -14.59 -13.54
C THR A 45 3.74 -15.86 -12.90
N GLU A 46 4.00 -16.91 -13.68
CA GLU A 46 4.69 -18.11 -13.20
C GLU A 46 6.07 -17.79 -12.59
N ASN A 47 6.68 -16.69 -13.02
CA ASN A 47 7.96 -16.18 -12.50
C ASN A 47 7.80 -15.26 -11.28
N GLY A 48 6.59 -15.15 -10.71
CA GLY A 48 6.30 -14.30 -9.55
C GLY A 48 5.89 -12.88 -9.93
N LEU A 49 6.22 -11.92 -9.06
CA LEU A 49 5.87 -10.51 -9.24
C LEU A 49 6.68 -9.88 -10.38
N PRO A 50 6.07 -9.03 -11.22
CA PRO A 50 6.80 -8.28 -12.23
C PRO A 50 7.93 -7.46 -11.62
N LEU A 51 9.11 -7.50 -12.24
CA LEU A 51 10.30 -6.79 -11.75
C LEU A 51 10.08 -5.28 -11.68
N SER A 52 9.26 -4.71 -12.57
CA SER A 52 8.84 -3.31 -12.53
C SER A 52 8.15 -2.97 -11.22
N THR A 53 7.18 -3.79 -10.78
CA THR A 53 6.46 -3.60 -9.52
C THR A 53 7.40 -3.65 -8.32
N VAL A 54 8.34 -4.61 -8.30
CA VAL A 54 9.33 -4.69 -7.22
C VAL A 54 10.22 -3.45 -7.18
N ARG A 55 10.69 -2.99 -8.34
CA ARG A 55 11.53 -1.79 -8.46
C ARG A 55 10.78 -0.53 -8.02
N GLU A 56 9.52 -0.36 -8.43
CA GLU A 56 8.69 0.78 -8.05
C GLU A 56 8.46 0.84 -6.53
N VAL A 57 8.08 -0.28 -5.90
CA VAL A 57 7.89 -0.34 -4.45
C VAL A 57 9.21 -0.09 -3.71
N ALA A 58 10.33 -0.62 -4.21
CA ALA A 58 11.64 -0.37 -3.61
C ALA A 58 12.04 1.12 -3.70
N LEU A 59 11.73 1.80 -4.81
CA LEU A 59 11.97 3.22 -4.96
C LEU A 59 11.08 4.05 -4.02
N LEU A 60 9.80 3.72 -3.87
CA LEU A 60 8.90 4.38 -2.92
C LEU A 60 9.43 4.28 -1.48
N LYS A 61 9.88 3.10 -1.05
CA LYS A 61 10.50 2.91 0.27
C LYS A 61 11.77 3.74 0.46
N ARG A 62 12.58 3.90 -0.61
CA ARG A 62 13.77 4.76 -0.56
C ARG A 62 13.39 6.23 -0.45
N LEU A 63 12.31 6.66 -1.11
CA LEU A 63 11.82 8.04 -1.05
C LEU A 63 11.39 8.47 0.37
N GLU A 64 10.87 7.55 1.18
CA GLU A 64 10.47 7.83 2.58
C GLU A 64 11.61 8.43 3.43
N HIS A 65 12.87 8.08 3.12
CA HIS A 65 14.06 8.55 3.84
C HIS A 65 14.35 10.03 3.64
N PHE A 66 13.83 10.64 2.57
CA PHE A 66 14.10 12.05 2.24
C PHE A 66 13.19 13.03 2.97
N ASP A 67 12.10 12.56 3.61
CA ASP A 67 11.13 13.40 4.34
C ASP A 67 10.71 14.68 3.61
N HIS A 68 10.35 14.56 2.33
CA HIS A 68 10.01 15.73 1.54
C HIS A 68 8.61 16.26 1.94
N PRO A 69 8.45 17.56 2.27
CA PRO A 69 7.21 18.10 2.83
C PRO A 69 5.99 18.01 1.90
N ASN A 70 6.22 17.80 0.59
CA ASN A 70 5.16 17.68 -0.42
C ASN A 70 4.97 16.25 -0.96
N ILE A 71 5.57 15.24 -0.32
CA ILE A 71 5.39 13.83 -0.69
C ILE A 71 4.71 13.10 0.47
N VAL A 72 3.66 12.33 0.16
CA VAL A 72 2.95 11.51 1.13
C VAL A 72 3.84 10.39 1.65
N ARG A 73 3.67 10.08 2.94
CA ARG A 73 4.24 8.94 3.65
C ARG A 73 3.19 7.86 3.86
#